data_AF-A0A7X8HRD8-F1
#
_entry.id   AF-A0A7X8HRD8-F1
#
_cell.length_a   1.000
_cell.length_b   1.000
_cell.length_c   1.000
_cell.angle_alpha   90.00
_cell.angle_beta   90.00
_cell.angle_gamma   90.00
#
_symmetry.space_group_name_H-M   'P 1'
#
loop_
_entity.id
_entity.type
_entity.pdbx_description
1 polymer ?
#
loop_
_entity_poly.entity_id
_entity_poly.type
_entity_poly.pdbx_seq_one_letter_code
_entity_poly.pdbx_strand_id
1 'polypeptide(L)'
;MPIAVFKWRQYKYLTKMIVISNQILIDFLRLNNRANDVRNEQLGKQLDDIIKKLGGTQHERVDGGRSNEEGQPYGFPKTSMSYDFPENQLQTLFINILNTIS
;
A
#
# COMPACT_ATOMS: atom_id res chain seq x y z
N MET A 1 -15.45 47.73 21.67
CA MET A 1 -14.58 47.25 20.58
C MET A 1 -13.86 45.98 21.06
N PRO A 2 -13.69 44.97 20.20
CA PRO A 2 -13.68 43.56 20.61
C PRO A 2 -12.27 43.05 20.93
N ILE A 3 -12.18 42.22 21.97
CA ILE A 3 -11.04 41.31 22.19
C ILE A 3 -11.25 40.16 21.22
N ALA A 4 -10.46 40.13 20.13
CA ALA A 4 -10.48 39.05 19.17
C ALA A 4 -9.98 37.77 19.86
N VAL A 5 -10.92 36.90 20.24
CA VAL A 5 -10.63 35.53 20.66
C VAL A 5 -10.10 34.80 19.43
N PHE A 6 -8.78 34.67 19.36
CA PHE A 6 -8.09 33.87 18.35
C PHE A 6 -8.49 32.40 18.56
N LYS A 7 -9.53 31.95 17.87
CA LYS A 7 -9.80 30.52 17.68
C LYS A 7 -8.66 29.96 16.85
N TRP A 8 -7.66 29.41 17.53
CA TRP A 8 -6.73 28.48 16.91
C TRP A 8 -7.56 27.30 16.39
N ARG A 9 -7.91 27.34 15.10
CA ARG A 9 -8.30 26.15 14.37
C ARG A 9 -7.13 25.19 14.52
N GLN A 10 -7.33 24.16 15.34
CA GLN A 10 -6.49 22.97 15.35
C GLN A 10 -6.38 22.54 13.89
N TYR A 11 -5.20 22.76 13.29
CA TYR A 11 -4.89 22.23 11.98
C TYR A 11 -4.90 20.71 12.17
N LYS A 12 -6.05 20.13 11.83
CA LYS A 12 -6.29 18.72 11.58
C LYS A 12 -5.03 18.21 10.89
N TYR A 13 -4.29 17.33 11.56
CA TYR A 13 -3.03 16.76 11.10
C TYR A 13 -3.09 16.60 9.58
N LEU A 14 -2.23 17.32 8.87
CA LEU A 14 -1.90 16.98 7.50
C LEU A 14 -1.44 15.53 7.58
N THR A 15 -2.31 14.58 7.27
CA THR A 15 -1.96 13.18 7.15
C THR A 15 -0.86 13.15 6.11
N LYS A 16 0.38 12.96 6.58
CA LYS A 16 1.51 12.78 5.70
C LYS A 16 1.18 11.57 4.83
N MET A 17 1.25 11.77 3.54
CA MET A 17 1.12 10.70 2.57
C MET A 17 2.51 10.12 2.36
N ILE A 18 2.61 8.80 2.33
CA ILE A 18 3.82 8.11 1.88
C ILE A 18 3.51 7.32 0.62
N VAL A 19 4.52 7.15 -0.24
CA VAL A 19 4.38 6.29 -1.40
C VAL A 19 4.69 4.86 -1.00
N ILE A 20 3.76 3.95 -1.19
CA ILE A 20 3.99 2.50 -1.03
C ILE A 20 3.87 1.80 -2.38
N SER A 21 4.73 0.80 -2.59
CA SER A 21 4.67 -0.07 -3.77
C SER A 21 4.17 -1.45 -3.34
N ASN A 22 3.15 -1.98 -4.03
CA ASN A 22 2.67 -3.33 -3.75
C ASN A 22 3.76 -4.40 -3.99
N GLN A 23 4.72 -4.15 -4.88
CA GLN A 23 5.87 -5.03 -5.12
C GLN A 23 6.67 -5.24 -3.84
N ILE A 24 6.98 -4.17 -3.12
CA ILE A 24 7.76 -4.25 -1.88
C ILE A 24 7.01 -5.08 -0.83
N LEU A 25 5.69 -4.94 -0.77
CA LEU A 25 4.85 -5.73 0.13
C LEU A 25 4.83 -7.22 -0.26
N ILE A 26 4.78 -7.52 -1.56
CA ILE A 26 4.87 -8.90 -2.05
C ILE A 26 6.24 -9.50 -1.74
N ASP A 27 7.31 -8.76 -2.00
CA ASP A 27 8.69 -9.19 -1.72
C ASP A 27 8.86 -9.48 -0.22
N PHE A 28 8.35 -8.60 0.65
CA PHE A 28 8.32 -8.80 2.10
C PHE A 28 7.64 -10.11 2.48
N LEU A 29 6.47 -10.40 1.91
CA LEU A 29 5.73 -11.63 2.19
C LEU A 29 6.46 -12.89 1.72
N ARG A 30 7.08 -12.85 0.54
CA ARG A 30 7.85 -13.96 -0.04
C ARG A 30 9.10 -14.25 0.77
N LEU A 31 9.87 -13.22 1.11
CA LEU A 31 11.08 -13.36 1.92
C LEU A 31 10.79 -13.94 3.31
N ASN A 32 9.58 -13.75 3.83
CA ASN A 32 9.11 -14.33 5.09
C ASN A 32 8.36 -15.66 4.92
N ASN A 33 8.38 -16.28 3.73
CA ASN A 33 7.68 -17.52 3.41
C ASN A 33 6.18 -17.51 3.71
N ARG A 34 5.53 -16.34 3.65
CA ARG A 34 4.10 -16.17 3.97
C ARG A 34 3.18 -16.35 2.76
N ALA A 35 3.68 -16.14 1.55
CA ALA A 35 2.85 -16.13 0.34
C ALA A 35 3.30 -17.12 -0.74
N ASN A 36 4.09 -18.15 -0.39
CA ASN A 36 4.76 -19.04 -1.34
C ASN A 36 3.79 -19.72 -2.33
N ASP A 37 2.59 -20.05 -1.90
CA ASP A 37 1.60 -20.78 -2.70
C ASP A 37 0.51 -19.88 -3.30
N VAL A 38 0.57 -18.56 -3.04
CA VAL A 38 -0.39 -17.60 -3.61
C VAL A 38 0.18 -17.07 -4.91
N ARG A 39 -0.62 -17.03 -5.97
CA ARG A 39 -0.18 -16.42 -7.24
C ARG A 39 -0.03 -14.91 -7.12
N ASN A 40 0.96 -14.32 -7.80
CA ASN A 40 1.22 -12.88 -7.75
C ASN A 40 0.05 -12.01 -8.21
N GLU A 41 -0.79 -12.48 -9.15
CA GLU A 41 -1.98 -11.75 -9.58
C GLU A 41 -3.04 -11.70 -8.47
N GLN A 42 -3.23 -12.83 -7.77
CA GLN A 42 -4.15 -12.92 -6.64
C GLN A 42 -3.65 -12.11 -5.45
N LEU A 43 -2.36 -12.23 -5.14
CA LEU A 43 -1.71 -11.51 -4.05
C LEU A 43 -1.70 -9.99 -4.30
N GLY A 44 -1.40 -9.58 -5.53
CA GLY A 44 -1.45 -8.18 -5.96
C GLY A 44 -2.85 -7.59 -5.82
N LYS A 45 -3.90 -8.35 -6.19
CA LYS A 45 -5.29 -7.94 -6.00
C LYS A 45 -5.68 -7.82 -4.53
N GLN A 46 -5.31 -8.79 -3.70
CA GLN A 46 -5.58 -8.74 -2.26
C GLN A 46 -4.91 -7.53 -1.59
N LEU A 47 -3.66 -7.24 -1.97
CA LEU A 47 -2.94 -6.07 -1.45
C LEU A 47 -3.55 -4.77 -1.94
N ASP A 48 -3.95 -4.67 -3.21
CA ASP A 48 -4.66 -3.50 -3.76
C ASP A 48 -5.95 -3.21 -2.97
N ASP A 49 -6.76 -4.24 -2.72
CA ASP A 49 -8.00 -4.11 -1.95
C ASP A 49 -7.74 -3.63 -0.52
N ILE A 50 -6.71 -4.17 0.16
CA ILE A 50 -6.34 -3.75 1.52
C ILE A 50 -5.87 -2.29 1.52
N ILE A 51 -4.98 -1.92 0.59
CA ILE A 51 -4.41 -0.57 0.50
C ILE A 51 -5.51 0.45 0.24
N LYS A 52 -6.40 0.19 -0.73
CA LYS A 52 -7.54 1.07 -1.05
C LYS A 52 -8.52 1.20 0.11
N LYS A 53 -8.84 0.09 0.80
CA LYS A 53 -9.73 0.10 1.98
C LYS A 53 -9.19 0.96 3.12
N LEU A 54 -7.87 1.07 3.24
CA LEU A 54 -7.19 1.88 4.26
C LEU A 54 -6.91 3.32 3.79
N GLY A 55 -7.51 3.76 2.68
CA GLY A 55 -7.40 5.13 2.18
C GLY A 55 -6.23 5.37 1.23
N GLY A 56 -5.59 4.30 0.74
CA GLY A 56 -4.58 4.39 -0.30
C GLY A 56 -5.19 4.78 -1.64
N THR A 57 -4.55 5.73 -2.32
CA THR A 57 -4.93 6.15 -3.68
C THR A 57 -3.85 5.72 -4.65
N GLN A 58 -4.24 4.95 -5.67
CA GLN A 58 -3.29 4.44 -6.65
C GLN A 58 -2.78 5.58 -7.54
N HIS A 59 -1.47 5.62 -7.77
CA HIS A 59 -0.86 6.45 -8.81
C HIS A 59 -1.27 5.96 -10.20
N GLU A 60 -1.14 6.82 -11.21
CA GLU A 60 -1.18 6.36 -12.60
C GLU A 60 -0.21 5.19 -12.79
N ARG A 61 -0.63 4.16 -13.52
CA ARG A 61 0.11 2.90 -13.65
C ARG A 61 1.46 3.16 -14.31
N VAL A 62 2.52 3.27 -13.51
CA VAL A 62 3.90 3.32 -13.99
C VAL A 62 4.38 1.89 -14.17
N ASP A 63 4.69 1.51 -15.41
CA ASP A 63 5.23 0.19 -15.70
C ASP A 63 6.63 0.07 -15.07
N GLY A 64 6.85 -0.97 -14.27
CA GLY A 64 8.06 -1.18 -13.47
C GLY A 64 9.30 -1.58 -14.29
N GLY A 65 9.29 -1.32 -15.61
CA GLY A 65 10.41 -1.59 -16.51
C GLY A 65 10.68 -3.07 -16.78
N ARG A 66 9.73 -3.95 -16.48
CA ARG A 66 9.88 -5.39 -16.69
C ARG A 66 8.74 -5.86 -17.61
N SER A 67 8.94 -5.69 -18.92
CA SER A 67 8.04 -6.05 -20.02
C SER A 67 7.92 -7.58 -20.24
N ASN A 68 6.99 -8.27 -19.59
CA ASN A 68 6.27 -9.46 -20.08
C ASN A 68 5.01 -9.63 -19.24
N GLU A 69 3.90 -9.95 -19.89
CA GLU A 69 2.54 -9.69 -19.44
C GLU A 69 2.08 -10.46 -18.19
N GLU A 70 2.86 -11.44 -17.69
CA GLU A 70 2.40 -12.32 -16.59
C GLU A 70 3.37 -12.49 -15.42
N GLY A 71 4.62 -11.98 -15.49
CA GLY A 71 5.62 -12.20 -14.43
C GLY A 71 5.84 -13.69 -14.09
N GLN A 72 6.49 -14.00 -12.97
CA GLN A 72 6.51 -15.37 -12.45
C GLN A 72 5.32 -15.57 -11.50
N PRO A 73 4.45 -16.58 -11.67
CA PRO A 73 3.25 -16.73 -10.84
C PRO A 73 3.53 -16.86 -9.34
N TYR A 74 4.61 -17.55 -8.97
CA TYR A 74 4.99 -17.81 -7.57
C TYR A 74 6.35 -17.18 -7.18
N GLY A 75 6.85 -16.25 -8.01
CA GLY A 75 8.12 -15.55 -7.80
C GLY A 75 7.90 -14.11 -7.35
N PHE A 76 8.86 -13.23 -7.68
CA PHE A 76 8.67 -11.79 -7.49
C PHE A 76 7.84 -11.20 -8.64
N PRO A 77 6.87 -10.32 -8.33
CA PRO A 77 6.08 -9.68 -9.37
C PRO A 77 6.95 -8.84 -10.32
N LYS A 78 6.45 -8.70 -11.53
CA LYS A 78 7.14 -8.02 -12.63
C LYS A 78 6.65 -6.56 -12.78
N THR A 79 5.37 -6.32 -12.49
CA THR A 79 4.77 -4.99 -12.46
C THR A 79 4.44 -4.57 -11.04
N SER A 80 4.67 -3.29 -10.73
CA SER A 80 4.35 -2.69 -9.44
C SER A 80 3.27 -1.64 -9.61
N MET A 81 2.35 -1.55 -8.65
CA MET A 81 1.45 -0.42 -8.48
C MET A 81 1.91 0.37 -7.26
N SER A 82 2.01 1.68 -7.43
CA SER A 82 2.35 2.62 -6.37
C SER A 82 1.10 3.32 -5.88
N TYR A 83 1.06 3.64 -4.58
CA TYR A 83 -0.07 4.28 -3.93
C TYR A 83 0.42 5.41 -3.05
N ASP A 84 -0.27 6.55 -3.10
CA ASP A 84 -0.23 7.52 -2.02
C ASP A 84 -1.02 6.93 -0.86
N PHE A 85 -0.37 6.72 0.27
CA PHE A 85 -0.94 6.04 1.43
C PHE A 85 -0.86 6.91 2.70
N PRO A 86 -1.92 6.98 3.51
CA PRO A 86 -1.89 7.73 4.77
C PRO A 86 -0.90 7.11 5.76
N GLU A 87 0.13 7.85 6.17
CA GLU A 87 1.19 7.36 7.08
C GLU A 87 0.61 6.82 8.40
N ASN A 88 -0.45 7.45 8.92
CA ASN A 88 -1.13 7.04 10.14
C ASN A 88 -1.87 5.68 10.03
N GLN A 89 -2.02 5.13 8.82
CA GLN A 89 -2.62 3.82 8.58
C GLN A 89 -1.58 2.72 8.37
N LEU A 90 -0.28 3.02 8.44
CA LEU A 90 0.79 2.04 8.16
C LEU A 90 0.74 0.83 9.09
N GLN A 91 0.55 1.07 10.38
CA GLN A 91 0.44 -0.04 11.33
C GLN A 91 -0.74 -0.94 11.00
N THR A 92 -1.89 -0.35 10.68
CA THR A 92 -3.10 -1.06 10.25
C THR A 92 -2.86 -1.86 8.97
N LEU A 93 -2.12 -1.30 8.01
CA LEU A 93 -1.75 -1.97 6.77
C LEU A 93 -0.94 -3.25 7.05
N PHE A 94 0.14 -3.15 7.80
CA PHE A 94 0.99 -4.31 8.11
C PHE A 94 0.24 -5.39 8.90
N ILE A 95 -0.60 -5.01 9.85
CA ILE A 95 -1.43 -5.97 10.60
C ILE A 95 -2.39 -6.71 9.65
N ASN A 96 -3.08 -6.00 8.76
CA ASN A 96 -3.99 -6.64 7.81
C ASN A 96 -3.25 -7.56 6.84
N ILE A 97 -2.09 -7.15 6.34
CA ILE A 97 -1.26 -7.96 5.44
C ILE A 97 -0.85 -9.27 6.13
N LEU A 98 -0.36 -9.21 7.37
CA LEU A 98 0.08 -10.40 8.10
C LEU A 98 -1.08 -11.35 8.45
N ASN A 99 -2.27 -10.81 8.73
CA ASN A 99 -3.45 -11.61 9.08
C ASN A 99 -4.18 -12.21 7.87
N THR A 100 -4.15 -11.53 6.71
CA THR A 100 -4.88 -11.97 5.52
C THR A 100 -4.17 -13.10 4.77
N ILE A 101 -2.86 -13.23 5.00
CA ILE A 101 -1.97 -14.14 4.26
C ILE A 101 -1.41 -15.24 5.20
N SER A 102 -1.97 -15.40 6.40
CA SER A 102 -1.72 -16.56 7.27
C SER A 102 -2.62 -17.74 6.93
#